data_AF-A0A1V9ZC29-F1
#
_entry.id   AF-A0A1V9ZC29-F1
#
_cell.length_a   1.000
_cell.length_b   1.000
_cell.length_c   1.000
_cell.angle_alpha   90.00
_cell.angle_beta   90.00
_cell.angle_gamma   90.00
#
_symmetry.space_group_name_H-M   'P 1'
#
loop_
_entity.id
_entity.type
_entity.pdbx_description
1 polymer ?
#
loop_
_entity_poly.entity_id
_entity_poly.type
_entity_poly.pdbx_seq_one_letter_code
_entity_poly.pdbx_strand_id
1 'polypeptide(L)'
;MAEFIGLWSSREATMELLAAAMQDAKLNAFKELSAAICIQRIFRGQRVRASISRMRTAEILIARVFRGHLGRHKALKAKRRRKHLEKQARYHHLARIIQTCYRGFHSRKYVHNFATRKTYLRELEAKGNALRATLQRRLEEQREMEFERVEEESRQELVKITQNLHHLVGTKVTPGVFSSPYAPSMPTAFGVPVETHIRTNTLNLLSTIPKKLVAKSQLKPKPPAVRTSIQASSVYNIDRVYEERDKRYQKAMNFTQDKFIPVVNPVVTYTYDKSINNGVDYLDPRKHPFCQRGASKSSTAPKSPKQDYVRLPPAVKSSPQSTAVTKSKKLHKLKRISVE
;
A
#
# COMPACT_ATOMS: atom_id res chain seq x y z
N MET A 1 -81.93 23.25 108.12
CA MET A 1 -81.29 23.52 109.42
C MET A 1 -80.36 22.40 109.89
N ALA A 2 -80.74 21.12 109.78
CA ALA A 2 -79.90 19.99 110.20
C ALA A 2 -78.54 19.90 109.47
N GLU A 3 -78.50 20.13 108.15
CA GLU A 3 -77.25 20.10 107.38
C GLU A 3 -76.27 21.23 107.75
N PHE A 4 -76.79 22.42 108.06
CA PHE A 4 -75.98 23.55 108.49
C PHE A 4 -75.29 23.28 109.83
N ILE A 5 -76.00 22.65 110.78
CA ILE A 5 -75.44 22.29 112.08
C ILE A 5 -74.37 21.19 111.93
N GLY A 6 -74.59 20.21 111.05
CA GLY A 6 -73.60 19.19 110.70
C GLY A 6 -72.33 19.78 110.08
N LEU A 7 -72.47 20.69 109.12
CA LEU A 7 -71.34 21.43 108.53
C LEU A 7 -70.64 22.33 109.54
N TRP A 8 -71.38 22.98 110.44
CA TRP A 8 -70.81 23.83 111.48
C TRP A 8 -70.02 23.02 112.51
N SER A 9 -70.53 21.85 112.91
CA SER A 9 -69.84 20.94 113.83
C SER A 9 -68.59 20.29 113.25
N SER A 10 -68.53 20.13 111.92
CA SER A 10 -67.38 19.55 111.20
C SER A 10 -66.43 20.60 110.62
N ARG A 11 -66.71 21.90 110.83
CA ARG A 11 -65.96 23.01 110.23
C ARG A 11 -64.46 22.91 110.52
N GLU A 12 -64.07 22.68 111.76
CA GLU A 12 -62.65 22.61 112.14
C GLU A 12 -61.94 21.46 111.42
N ALA A 13 -62.53 20.26 111.42
CA ALA A 13 -62.01 19.11 110.67
C ALA A 13 -61.92 19.38 109.16
N THR A 14 -62.91 20.06 108.57
CA THR A 14 -62.85 20.43 107.15
C THR A 14 -61.76 21.45 106.85
N MET A 15 -61.52 22.41 107.76
CA MET A 15 -60.46 23.41 107.63
C MET A 15 -59.07 22.77 107.79
N GLU A 16 -58.92 21.81 108.69
CA GLU A 16 -57.69 21.03 108.85
C GLU A 16 -57.40 20.17 107.63
N LEU A 17 -58.40 19.46 107.09
CA LEU A 17 -58.25 18.70 105.84
C LEU A 17 -57.87 19.61 104.67
N LEU A 18 -58.46 20.80 104.57
CA LEU A 18 -58.10 21.79 103.56
C LEU A 18 -56.66 22.28 103.74
N ALA A 19 -56.24 22.57 104.98
CA ALA A 19 -54.88 23.01 105.28
C ALA A 19 -53.85 21.91 104.95
N ALA A 20 -54.14 20.65 105.28
CA ALA A 20 -53.32 19.49 104.94
C ALA A 20 -53.23 19.30 103.42
N ALA A 21 -54.36 19.36 102.70
CA ALA A 21 -54.39 19.28 101.25
C ALA A 21 -53.59 20.43 100.58
N MET A 22 -53.66 21.64 101.12
CA MET A 22 -52.87 22.78 100.64
C MET A 22 -51.37 22.61 100.89
N GLN A 23 -50.97 22.00 102.02
CA GLN A 23 -49.58 21.69 102.30
C GLN A 23 -49.06 20.59 101.38
N ASP A 24 -49.82 19.50 101.20
CA ASP A 24 -49.49 18.41 100.27
C ASP A 24 -49.36 18.90 98.83
N ALA A 25 -50.25 19.79 98.39
CA ALA A 25 -50.17 20.43 97.08
C ALA A 25 -48.87 21.23 96.92
N LYS A 26 -48.45 21.99 97.94
CA LYS A 26 -47.19 22.75 97.91
C LYS A 26 -45.97 21.83 97.90
N LEU A 27 -45.98 20.76 98.69
CA LEU A 27 -44.88 19.78 98.75
C LEU A 27 -44.72 19.04 97.41
N ASN A 28 -45.82 18.75 96.71
CA ASN A 28 -45.80 18.01 95.45
C ASN A 28 -45.73 18.87 94.18
N ALA A 29 -45.97 20.19 94.28
CA ALA A 29 -46.01 21.12 93.13
C ALA A 29 -44.82 20.98 92.18
N PHE A 30 -43.59 20.85 92.70
CA PHE A 30 -42.40 20.70 91.87
C PHE A 30 -42.37 19.36 91.12
N LYS A 31 -42.79 18.27 91.77
CA LYS A 31 -42.85 16.93 91.15
C LYS A 31 -43.89 16.90 90.04
N GLU A 32 -45.07 17.46 90.30
CA GLU A 32 -46.15 17.57 89.31
C GLU A 32 -45.75 18.46 88.14
N LEU A 33 -45.11 19.60 88.40
CA LEU A 33 -44.58 20.47 87.36
C LEU A 33 -43.53 19.76 86.50
N SER A 34 -42.59 19.04 87.11
CA SER A 34 -41.56 18.27 86.40
C SER A 34 -42.18 17.16 85.54
N ALA A 35 -43.15 16.42 86.08
CA ALA A 35 -43.89 15.41 85.34
C ALA A 35 -44.66 16.02 84.16
N ALA A 36 -45.36 17.13 84.37
CA ALA A 36 -46.08 17.85 83.32
C ALA A 36 -45.13 18.33 82.21
N ILE A 37 -43.98 18.92 82.56
CA ILE A 37 -42.95 19.33 81.60
C ILE A 37 -42.43 18.12 80.82
N CYS A 38 -42.20 16.98 81.49
CA CYS A 38 -41.74 15.76 80.85
C CYS A 38 -42.75 15.26 79.80
N ILE A 39 -44.03 15.17 80.17
CA ILE A 39 -45.12 14.77 79.26
C ILE A 39 -45.21 15.73 78.07
N GLN A 40 -45.22 17.04 78.34
CA GLN A 40 -45.29 18.06 77.30
C GLN A 40 -44.09 18.00 76.34
N ARG A 41 -42.87 17.82 76.88
CA ARG A 41 -41.64 17.69 76.09
C ARG A 41 -41.68 16.47 75.18
N ILE A 42 -42.08 15.31 75.72
CA ILE A 42 -42.18 14.06 74.96
C ILE A 42 -43.23 14.19 73.86
N PHE A 43 -44.41 14.73 74.19
CA PHE A 43 -45.50 14.92 73.23
C PHE A 43 -45.12 15.86 72.09
N ARG A 44 -44.52 17.03 72.40
CA ARG A 44 -44.03 17.99 71.40
C ARG A 44 -42.98 17.33 70.49
N GLY A 45 -42.01 16.63 71.08
CA GLY A 45 -40.99 15.90 70.32
C GLY A 45 -41.59 14.82 69.42
N GLN A 46 -42.57 14.06 69.92
CA GLN A 46 -43.22 13.00 69.16
C GLN A 46 -44.01 13.54 67.98
N ARG A 47 -44.75 14.65 68.15
CA ARG A 47 -45.46 15.31 67.05
C ARG A 47 -44.52 15.76 65.94
N VAL A 48 -43.39 16.39 66.31
CA VAL A 48 -42.40 16.85 65.33
C VAL A 48 -41.78 15.67 64.57
N ARG A 49 -41.33 14.63 65.28
CA ARG A 49 -40.76 13.43 64.65
C ARG A 49 -41.74 12.72 63.74
N ALA A 50 -43.01 12.60 64.15
CA ALA A 50 -44.06 12.02 63.31
C ALA A 50 -44.27 12.84 62.03
N SER A 51 -44.26 14.18 62.13
CA SER A 51 -44.37 15.06 60.97
C SER A 51 -43.20 14.89 60.00
N ILE A 52 -41.96 14.90 60.51
CA ILE A 52 -40.74 14.69 59.72
C ILE A 52 -40.76 13.31 59.04
N SER A 53 -41.16 12.27 59.76
CA SER A 53 -41.25 10.91 59.21
C SER A 53 -42.25 10.84 58.05
N ARG A 54 -43.42 11.49 58.18
CA ARG A 54 -44.41 11.59 57.09
C ARG A 54 -43.86 12.33 55.88
N MET A 55 -43.17 13.45 56.07
CA MET A 55 -42.56 14.19 54.96
C MET A 55 -41.49 13.36 54.25
N ARG A 56 -40.62 12.69 55.02
CA ARG A 56 -39.55 11.84 54.47
C ARG A 56 -40.09 10.65 53.69
N THR A 57 -41.14 9.99 54.18
CA THR A 57 -41.76 8.87 53.47
C THR A 57 -42.42 9.33 52.16
N ALA A 58 -43.07 10.50 52.16
CA ALA A 58 -43.61 11.10 50.94
C ALA A 58 -42.50 11.45 49.93
N GLU A 59 -41.40 12.06 50.39
CA GLU A 59 -40.24 12.39 49.55
C GLU A 59 -39.64 11.14 48.89
N ILE A 60 -39.41 10.08 49.66
CA ILE A 60 -38.88 8.81 49.16
C ILE A 60 -39.83 8.20 48.12
N LEU A 61 -41.15 8.27 48.35
CA LEU A 61 -42.15 7.75 47.41
C LEU A 61 -42.06 8.51 46.07
N ILE A 62 -42.04 9.84 46.11
CA ILE A 62 -41.93 10.69 44.92
C ILE A 62 -40.62 10.37 44.18
N ALA A 63 -39.49 10.36 44.88
CA ALA A 63 -38.19 10.07 44.30
C ALA A 63 -38.13 8.66 43.66
N ARG A 64 -38.72 7.65 44.33
CA ARG A 64 -38.82 6.27 43.81
C ARG A 64 -39.63 6.23 42.52
N VAL A 65 -40.81 6.83 42.50
CA VAL A 65 -41.69 6.86 41.33
C VAL A 65 -41.02 7.59 40.17
N PHE A 66 -40.37 8.74 40.44
CA PHE A 66 -39.68 9.52 39.43
C PHE A 66 -38.47 8.79 38.83
N ARG A 67 -37.62 8.16 39.66
CA ARG A 67 -36.52 7.30 39.18
C ARG A 67 -37.04 6.17 38.29
N GLY A 68 -38.16 5.55 38.68
CA GLY A 68 -38.84 4.53 37.87
C GLY A 68 -39.34 5.07 36.53
N HIS A 69 -39.93 6.27 36.51
CA HIS A 69 -40.37 6.94 35.29
C HIS A 69 -39.18 7.20 34.34
N LEU A 70 -38.08 7.78 34.85
CA LEU A 70 -36.86 8.00 34.07
C LEU A 70 -36.28 6.68 33.53
N GLY A 71 -36.28 5.62 34.34
CA GLY A 71 -35.85 4.29 33.93
C GLY A 71 -36.67 3.75 32.74
N ARG A 72 -38.00 3.87 32.81
CA ARG A 72 -38.91 3.48 31.71
C ARG A 72 -38.66 4.30 30.44
N HIS A 73 -38.45 5.61 30.56
CA HIS A 73 -38.10 6.46 29.43
C HIS A 73 -36.79 6.05 28.75
N LYS A 74 -35.74 5.76 29.55
CA LYS A 74 -34.46 5.26 29.04
C LYS A 74 -34.63 3.91 28.32
N ALA A 75 -35.36 2.97 28.92
CA ALA A 75 -35.63 1.67 28.33
C ALA A 75 -36.41 1.78 27.00
N LEU A 76 -37.42 2.65 26.96
CA LEU A 76 -38.20 2.91 25.74
C LEU A 76 -37.32 3.49 24.63
N LYS A 77 -36.46 4.47 24.94
CA LYS A 77 -35.50 5.05 24.00
C LYS A 77 -34.54 3.98 23.46
N ALA A 78 -34.01 3.13 24.31
CA ALA A 78 -33.15 2.01 23.92
C ALA A 78 -33.89 1.01 23.01
N LYS A 79 -35.13 0.65 23.34
CA LYS A 79 -35.98 -0.24 22.52
C LYS A 79 -36.24 0.35 21.13
N ARG A 80 -36.57 1.66 21.05
CA ARG A 80 -36.76 2.37 19.78
C ARG A 80 -35.48 2.38 18.94
N ARG A 81 -34.34 2.70 19.56
CA ARG A 81 -33.02 2.68 18.89
C ARG A 81 -32.70 1.30 18.32
N ARG A 82 -32.91 0.24 19.11
CA ARG A 82 -32.70 -1.15 18.64
C ARG A 82 -33.56 -1.48 17.42
N LYS A 83 -34.86 -1.18 17.47
CA LYS A 83 -35.79 -1.41 16.34
C LYS A 83 -35.38 -0.62 15.09
N HIS A 84 -34.91 0.62 15.26
CA HIS A 84 -34.44 1.45 14.15
C HIS A 84 -33.19 0.86 13.50
N LEU A 85 -32.18 0.48 14.30
CA LEU A 85 -30.94 -0.14 13.81
C LEU A 85 -31.22 -1.45 13.06
N GLU A 86 -32.12 -2.29 13.60
CA GLU A 86 -32.52 -3.54 12.94
C GLU A 86 -33.21 -3.28 11.59
N LYS A 87 -34.11 -2.28 11.52
CA LYS A 87 -34.75 -1.86 10.28
C LYS A 87 -33.72 -1.35 9.26
N GLN A 88 -32.79 -0.52 9.71
CA GLN A 88 -31.72 0.03 8.87
C GLN A 88 -30.80 -1.07 8.32
N ALA A 89 -30.39 -2.03 9.16
CA ALA A 89 -29.57 -3.16 8.74
C ALA A 89 -30.26 -4.01 7.65
N ARG A 90 -31.57 -4.26 7.77
CA ARG A 90 -32.36 -4.94 6.74
C ARG A 90 -32.34 -4.17 5.41
N TYR A 91 -32.55 -2.87 5.44
CA TYR A 91 -32.51 -2.05 4.23
C TYR A 91 -31.13 -2.00 3.59
N HIS A 92 -30.06 -1.89 4.39
CA HIS A 92 -28.70 -1.95 3.87
C HIS A 92 -28.39 -3.28 3.17
N HIS A 93 -28.86 -4.40 3.73
CA HIS A 93 -28.72 -5.70 3.08
C HIS A 93 -29.45 -5.77 1.74
N LEU A 94 -30.70 -5.30 1.68
CA LEU A 94 -31.46 -5.26 0.44
C LEU A 94 -30.84 -4.32 -0.60
N ALA A 95 -30.41 -3.13 -0.17
CA ALA A 95 -29.71 -2.17 -1.00
C ALA A 95 -28.43 -2.77 -1.58
N ARG A 96 -27.64 -3.49 -0.76
CA ARG A 96 -26.44 -4.20 -1.23
C ARG A 96 -26.77 -5.19 -2.34
N ILE A 97 -27.82 -6.00 -2.19
CA ILE A 97 -28.23 -6.98 -3.21
C ILE A 97 -28.58 -6.28 -4.53
N ILE A 98 -29.40 -5.23 -4.45
CA ILE A 98 -29.83 -4.43 -5.61
C ILE A 98 -28.60 -3.83 -6.29
N GLN A 99 -27.72 -3.20 -5.52
CA GLN A 99 -26.49 -2.57 -6.02
C GLN A 99 -25.54 -3.58 -6.66
N THR A 100 -25.34 -4.76 -6.06
CA THR A 100 -24.48 -5.79 -6.66
C THR A 100 -25.06 -6.33 -7.96
N CYS A 101 -26.37 -6.54 -8.01
CA CYS A 101 -27.06 -6.99 -9.22
C CYS A 101 -26.92 -5.95 -10.33
N TYR A 102 -27.20 -4.68 -10.00
CA TYR A 102 -27.10 -3.56 -10.94
C TYR A 102 -25.68 -3.36 -11.45
N ARG A 103 -24.67 -3.36 -10.57
CA ARG A 103 -23.26 -3.23 -10.97
C ARG A 103 -22.85 -4.36 -11.93
N GLY A 104 -23.31 -5.58 -11.67
CA GLY A 104 -23.09 -6.72 -12.57
C GLY A 104 -23.76 -6.53 -13.94
N PHE A 105 -25.03 -6.12 -13.95
CA PHE A 105 -25.76 -5.80 -15.19
C PHE A 105 -25.06 -4.69 -15.98
N HIS A 106 -24.74 -3.57 -15.33
CA HIS A 106 -24.11 -2.41 -15.95
C HIS A 106 -22.75 -2.76 -16.55
N SER A 107 -21.93 -3.52 -15.81
CA SER A 107 -20.63 -3.97 -16.30
C SER A 107 -20.77 -4.82 -17.57
N ARG A 108 -21.69 -5.79 -17.60
CA ARG A 108 -21.91 -6.64 -18.78
C ARG A 108 -22.50 -5.90 -19.97
N LYS A 109 -23.32 -4.87 -19.73
CA LYS A 109 -23.97 -4.12 -20.81
C LYS A 109 -23.09 -3.02 -21.40
N TYR A 110 -22.35 -2.29 -20.57
CA TYR A 110 -21.71 -1.03 -20.97
C TYR A 110 -20.18 -1.03 -20.88
N VAL A 111 -19.56 -1.91 -20.09
CA VAL A 111 -18.11 -1.87 -19.84
C VAL A 111 -17.39 -3.04 -20.51
N HIS A 112 -17.91 -4.26 -20.35
CA HIS A 112 -17.27 -5.48 -20.82
C HIS A 112 -18.13 -6.13 -21.90
N ASN A 113 -17.80 -5.83 -23.16
CA ASN A 113 -18.30 -6.64 -24.27
C ASN A 113 -17.32 -7.82 -24.48
N PHE A 114 -17.72 -8.99 -23.98
CA PHE A 114 -16.91 -10.20 -24.08
C PHE A 114 -16.63 -10.59 -25.53
N ALA A 115 -17.62 -10.45 -26.41
CA ALA A 115 -17.49 -10.81 -27.82
C ALA A 115 -16.44 -9.95 -28.51
N THR A 116 -16.49 -8.62 -28.32
CA THR A 116 -15.51 -7.70 -28.94
C THR A 116 -14.11 -7.87 -28.36
N ARG A 117 -13.99 -8.15 -27.05
CA ARG A 117 -12.67 -8.43 -26.47
C ARG A 117 -12.09 -9.75 -26.97
N LYS A 118 -12.94 -10.77 -27.16
CA LYS A 118 -12.51 -12.07 -27.69
C LYS A 118 -12.06 -11.95 -29.15
N THR A 119 -12.75 -11.17 -29.98
CA THR A 119 -12.32 -10.92 -31.36
C THR A 119 -10.99 -10.17 -31.39
N TYR A 120 -10.84 -9.10 -30.59
CA TYR A 120 -9.59 -8.36 -30.49
C TYR A 120 -8.39 -9.25 -30.09
N LEU A 121 -8.57 -10.14 -29.11
CA LEU A 121 -7.49 -11.04 -28.69
C LEU A 121 -7.10 -12.03 -29.79
N ARG A 122 -8.07 -12.56 -30.56
CA ARG A 122 -7.78 -13.43 -31.72
C ARG A 122 -7.03 -12.68 -32.83
N GLU A 123 -7.41 -11.45 -33.10
CA GLU A 123 -6.70 -10.61 -34.07
C GLU A 123 -5.27 -10.32 -33.63
N LEU A 124 -5.06 -10.06 -32.34
CA LEU A 124 -3.73 -9.85 -31.78
C LEU A 124 -2.88 -11.12 -31.86
N GLU A 125 -3.46 -12.27 -31.57
CA GLU A 125 -2.81 -13.57 -31.73
C GLU A 125 -2.42 -13.83 -33.19
N ALA A 126 -3.32 -13.59 -34.14
CA ALA A 126 -3.05 -13.74 -35.57
C ALA A 126 -1.91 -12.82 -36.04
N LYS A 127 -1.91 -11.54 -35.62
CA LYS A 127 -0.82 -10.60 -35.91
C LYS A 127 0.50 -11.04 -35.29
N GLY A 128 0.48 -11.53 -34.05
CA GLY A 128 1.66 -12.05 -33.37
C GLY A 128 2.24 -13.27 -34.07
N ASN A 129 1.39 -14.21 -34.49
CA ASN A 129 1.79 -15.40 -35.24
C ASN A 129 2.38 -15.02 -36.61
N ALA A 130 1.75 -14.09 -37.33
CA ALA A 130 2.27 -13.58 -38.60
C ALA A 130 3.64 -12.92 -38.43
N LEU A 131 3.80 -12.08 -37.40
CA LEU A 131 5.09 -11.45 -37.09
C LEU A 131 6.17 -12.51 -36.79
N ARG A 132 5.86 -13.51 -35.94
CA ARG A 132 6.81 -14.59 -35.65
C ARG A 132 7.22 -15.35 -36.91
N ALA A 133 6.28 -15.66 -37.80
CA ALA A 133 6.58 -16.31 -39.08
C ALA A 133 7.50 -15.44 -39.96
N THR A 134 7.25 -14.12 -40.03
CA THR A 134 8.13 -13.21 -40.78
C THR A 134 9.54 -13.08 -40.18
N LEU A 135 9.64 -13.05 -38.85
CA LEU A 135 10.93 -13.00 -38.16
C LEU A 135 11.72 -14.30 -38.35
N GLN A 136 11.03 -15.44 -38.30
CA GLN A 136 11.64 -16.73 -38.55
C GLN A 136 12.19 -16.81 -39.98
N ARG A 137 11.40 -16.41 -40.99
CA ARG A 137 11.87 -16.38 -42.38
C ARG A 137 13.11 -15.49 -42.55
N ARG A 138 13.09 -14.27 -41.99
CA ARG A 138 14.26 -13.37 -42.05
C ARG A 138 15.49 -13.94 -41.36
N LEU A 139 15.30 -14.66 -40.26
CA LEU A 139 16.40 -15.32 -39.56
C LEU A 139 17.00 -16.44 -40.40
N GLU A 140 16.16 -17.21 -41.09
CA GLU A 140 16.59 -18.25 -42.03
C GLU A 140 17.35 -17.63 -43.22
N GLU A 141 16.81 -16.59 -43.84
CA GLU A 141 17.48 -15.83 -44.92
C GLU A 141 18.85 -15.26 -44.46
N GLN A 142 18.92 -14.70 -43.25
CA GLN A 142 20.19 -14.20 -42.69
C GLN A 142 21.21 -15.31 -42.47
N ARG A 143 20.76 -16.49 -42.03
CA ARG A 143 21.64 -17.64 -41.83
C ARG A 143 22.19 -18.18 -43.14
N GLU A 144 21.37 -18.24 -44.18
CA GLU A 144 21.79 -18.63 -45.52
C GLU A 144 22.82 -17.64 -46.08
N MET A 145 22.54 -16.34 -46.00
CA MET A 145 23.49 -15.29 -46.43
C MET A 145 24.81 -15.32 -45.66
N GLU A 146 24.77 -15.52 -44.34
CA GLU A 146 25.99 -15.66 -43.53
C GLU A 146 26.75 -16.93 -43.88
N PHE A 147 26.07 -18.05 -44.15
CA PHE A 147 26.70 -19.28 -44.59
C PHE A 147 27.41 -19.08 -45.94
N GLU A 148 26.73 -18.49 -46.92
CA GLU A 148 27.32 -18.15 -48.22
C GLU A 148 28.52 -17.22 -48.07
N ARG A 149 28.41 -16.18 -47.24
CA ARG A 149 29.51 -15.24 -46.95
C ARG A 149 30.72 -15.94 -46.34
N VAL A 150 30.51 -16.82 -45.36
CA VAL A 150 31.58 -17.59 -44.72
C VAL A 150 32.20 -18.60 -45.70
N GLU A 151 31.39 -19.23 -46.56
CA GLU A 151 31.91 -20.09 -47.63
C GLU A 151 32.76 -19.31 -48.64
N GLU A 152 32.34 -18.10 -49.03
CA GLU A 152 33.12 -17.24 -49.91
C GLU A 152 34.42 -16.73 -49.26
N GLU A 153 34.36 -16.26 -48.01
CA GLU A 153 35.52 -15.82 -47.23
C GLU A 153 36.54 -16.98 -47.09
N SER A 154 36.08 -18.17 -46.72
CA SER A 154 36.94 -19.35 -46.61
C SER A 154 37.52 -19.82 -47.95
N ARG A 155 36.77 -19.71 -49.06
CA ARG A 155 37.32 -19.95 -50.42
C ARG A 155 38.39 -18.92 -50.78
N GLN A 156 38.18 -17.64 -50.49
CA GLN A 156 39.16 -16.59 -50.75
C GLN A 156 40.43 -16.77 -49.89
N GLU A 157 40.28 -17.15 -48.62
CA GLU A 157 41.39 -17.49 -47.74
C GLU A 157 42.20 -18.67 -48.28
N LEU A 158 41.52 -19.74 -48.72
CA LEU A 158 42.17 -20.88 -49.36
C LEU A 158 42.97 -20.45 -50.59
N VAL A 159 42.40 -19.59 -51.45
CA VAL A 159 43.10 -19.05 -52.62
C VAL A 159 44.37 -18.30 -52.20
N LYS A 160 44.28 -17.37 -51.24
CA LYS A 160 45.44 -16.61 -50.75
C LYS A 160 46.56 -17.50 -50.20
N ILE A 161 46.21 -18.55 -49.46
CA ILE A 161 47.17 -19.50 -48.89
C ILE A 161 47.83 -20.32 -50.01
N THR A 162 47.02 -20.93 -50.88
CA THR A 162 47.49 -21.90 -51.89
C THR A 162 48.33 -21.28 -53.02
N GLN A 163 48.15 -19.99 -53.32
CA GLN A 163 48.93 -19.24 -54.31
C GLN A 163 50.45 -19.29 -54.09
N ASN A 164 50.92 -19.41 -52.84
CA ASN A 164 52.35 -19.41 -52.50
C ASN A 164 52.92 -20.81 -52.25
N LEU A 165 52.09 -21.86 -52.35
CA LEU A 165 52.46 -23.23 -51.95
C LEU A 165 52.85 -24.13 -53.13
N HIS A 166 53.28 -23.56 -54.27
CA HIS A 166 53.65 -24.32 -55.46
C HIS A 166 54.77 -25.35 -55.23
N HIS A 167 55.66 -25.11 -54.25
CA HIS A 167 56.72 -26.05 -53.86
C HIS A 167 56.21 -27.34 -53.20
N LEU A 168 54.94 -27.38 -52.77
CA LEU A 168 54.31 -28.58 -52.21
C LEU A 168 53.64 -29.45 -53.30
N VAL A 169 53.58 -28.96 -54.53
CA VAL A 169 52.98 -29.66 -55.68
C VAL A 169 54.01 -30.60 -56.29
N GLY A 170 53.58 -31.83 -56.56
CA GLY A 170 54.41 -32.84 -57.22
C GLY A 170 54.63 -32.57 -58.70
N THR A 171 55.73 -33.11 -59.21
CA THR A 171 55.99 -33.19 -60.65
C THR A 171 55.55 -34.56 -61.19
N LYS A 172 55.63 -34.75 -62.51
CA LYS A 172 55.31 -36.05 -63.13
C LYS A 172 56.20 -37.20 -62.64
N VAL A 173 57.41 -36.90 -62.18
CA VAL A 173 58.41 -37.89 -61.74
C VAL A 173 58.39 -38.08 -60.21
N THR A 174 58.10 -37.02 -59.44
CA THR A 174 58.08 -37.06 -57.97
C THR A 174 56.73 -36.58 -57.41
N PRO A 175 56.01 -37.41 -56.62
CA PRO A 175 54.72 -37.02 -56.06
C PRO A 175 54.86 -35.87 -55.05
N GLY A 176 53.86 -35.00 -54.99
CA GLY A 176 53.80 -33.87 -54.05
C GLY A 176 53.39 -34.32 -52.66
N VAL A 177 53.55 -33.43 -51.68
CA VAL A 177 53.21 -33.71 -50.27
C VAL A 177 51.73 -34.12 -50.13
N PHE A 178 50.86 -33.52 -50.93
CA PHE A 178 49.42 -33.78 -50.93
C PHE A 178 48.95 -34.86 -51.92
N SER A 179 49.86 -35.47 -52.69
CA SER A 179 49.57 -36.54 -53.67
C SER A 179 50.52 -37.73 -53.49
N SER A 180 50.77 -38.12 -52.23
CA SER A 180 51.60 -39.28 -51.91
C SER A 180 50.84 -40.59 -52.18
N PRO A 181 51.44 -41.58 -52.88
CA PRO A 181 50.81 -42.88 -53.16
C PRO A 181 50.61 -43.75 -51.91
N TYR A 182 51.23 -43.37 -50.79
CA TYR A 182 51.11 -44.06 -49.50
C TYR A 182 50.09 -43.39 -48.57
N ALA A 183 49.48 -42.27 -48.97
CA ALA A 183 48.44 -41.62 -48.18
C ALA A 183 47.10 -42.38 -48.33
N PRO A 184 46.37 -42.66 -47.23
CA PRO A 184 45.14 -43.43 -47.27
C PRO A 184 43.98 -42.72 -48.00
N SER A 185 44.01 -41.39 -48.08
CA SER A 185 43.06 -40.59 -48.88
C SER A 185 43.70 -39.25 -49.24
N MET A 186 43.28 -38.65 -50.36
CA MET A 186 43.77 -37.34 -50.76
C MET A 186 43.04 -36.23 -49.98
N PRO A 187 43.78 -35.29 -49.35
CA PRO A 187 43.15 -34.18 -48.66
C PRO A 187 42.36 -33.32 -49.66
N THR A 188 41.07 -33.14 -49.37
CA THR A 188 40.10 -32.50 -50.25
C THR A 188 39.53 -31.28 -49.55
N ALA A 189 39.52 -30.14 -50.23
CA ALA A 189 38.90 -28.89 -49.76
C ALA A 189 37.82 -28.46 -50.75
N PHE A 190 36.60 -28.21 -50.26
CA PHE A 190 35.42 -27.91 -51.09
C PHE A 190 35.17 -28.96 -52.19
N GLY A 191 35.33 -30.25 -51.87
CA GLY A 191 35.10 -31.36 -52.81
C GLY A 191 36.18 -31.53 -53.90
N VAL A 192 37.23 -30.70 -53.90
CA VAL A 192 38.32 -30.72 -54.88
C VAL A 192 39.67 -31.00 -54.18
N PRO A 193 40.55 -31.86 -54.72
CA PRO A 193 41.85 -32.15 -54.09
C PRO A 193 42.68 -30.89 -53.86
N VAL A 194 43.31 -30.76 -52.69
CA VAL A 194 44.11 -29.58 -52.33
C VAL A 194 45.22 -29.30 -53.35
N GLU A 195 45.84 -30.33 -53.91
CA GLU A 195 46.90 -30.16 -54.91
C GLU A 195 46.40 -29.51 -56.21
N THR A 196 45.16 -29.77 -56.62
CA THR A 196 44.54 -29.12 -57.80
C THR A 196 44.25 -27.65 -57.56
N HIS A 197 43.85 -27.25 -56.34
CA HIS A 197 43.73 -25.85 -55.95
C HIS A 197 45.08 -25.12 -56.00
N ILE A 198 46.14 -25.75 -55.48
CA ILE A 198 47.48 -25.14 -55.51
C ILE A 198 47.95 -24.95 -56.96
N ARG A 199 47.79 -25.95 -57.83
CA ARG A 199 48.16 -25.82 -59.26
C ARG A 199 47.39 -24.71 -59.96
N THR A 200 46.06 -24.69 -59.83
CA THR A 200 45.21 -23.71 -60.52
C THR A 200 45.45 -22.29 -60.02
N ASN A 201 45.50 -22.09 -58.69
CA ASN A 201 45.71 -20.77 -58.10
C ASN A 201 47.12 -20.22 -58.34
N THR A 202 48.15 -21.07 -58.33
CA THR A 202 49.53 -20.66 -58.67
C THR A 202 49.63 -20.30 -60.15
N LEU A 203 49.02 -21.06 -61.05
CA LEU A 203 48.95 -20.71 -62.48
C LEU A 203 48.19 -19.41 -62.73
N ASN A 204 47.06 -19.20 -62.05
CA ASN A 204 46.31 -17.94 -62.12
C ASN A 204 47.16 -16.77 -61.61
N LEU A 205 47.85 -16.90 -60.48
CA LEU A 205 48.78 -15.88 -60.00
C LEU A 205 49.88 -15.58 -61.02
N LEU A 206 50.55 -16.61 -61.55
CA LEU A 206 51.60 -16.47 -62.56
C LEU A 206 51.09 -15.83 -63.86
N SER A 207 49.82 -16.06 -64.22
CA SER A 207 49.18 -15.42 -65.37
C SER A 207 48.93 -13.93 -65.17
N THR A 208 48.66 -13.50 -63.93
CA THR A 208 48.46 -12.08 -63.57
C THR A 208 49.78 -11.30 -63.48
N ILE A 209 50.91 -11.98 -63.28
CA ILE A 209 52.22 -11.34 -63.30
C ILE A 209 52.58 -11.00 -64.74
N PRO A 210 52.75 -9.70 -65.09
CA PRO A 210 53.14 -9.33 -66.45
C PRO A 210 54.52 -9.93 -66.75
N LYS A 211 54.63 -10.72 -67.84
CA LYS A 211 55.92 -11.19 -68.40
C LYS A 211 56.73 -10.03 -69.00
N LYS A 212 57.03 -8.99 -68.21
CA LYS A 212 58.00 -7.97 -68.60
C LYS A 212 59.39 -8.46 -68.20
N LEU A 213 59.99 -9.26 -69.08
CA LEU A 213 61.45 -9.39 -69.10
C LEU A 213 62.01 -8.02 -69.46
N VAL A 214 62.34 -7.21 -68.45
CA VAL A 214 62.95 -5.91 -68.67
C VAL A 214 64.34 -6.15 -69.25
N ALA A 215 64.62 -5.65 -70.46
CA ALA A 215 65.94 -5.74 -71.06
C ALA A 215 66.98 -5.03 -70.18
N LYS A 216 68.21 -5.54 -70.13
CA LYS A 216 69.28 -5.07 -69.22
C LYS A 216 69.55 -3.56 -69.30
N SER A 217 69.23 -2.92 -70.43
CA SER A 217 69.34 -1.47 -70.66
C SER A 217 68.30 -0.61 -69.93
N GLN A 218 67.18 -1.19 -69.49
CA GLN A 218 66.09 -0.50 -68.80
C GLN A 218 66.17 -0.61 -67.27
N LEU A 219 67.17 -1.31 -66.74
CA LEU A 219 67.47 -1.35 -65.30
C LEU A 219 68.15 -0.04 -64.90
N LYS A 220 67.44 0.84 -64.18
CA LYS A 220 68.05 2.05 -63.60
C LYS A 220 69.02 1.63 -62.46
N PRO A 221 70.24 2.20 -62.38
CA PRO A 221 71.15 1.90 -61.27
C PRO A 221 70.58 2.44 -59.95
N LYS A 222 70.72 1.65 -58.89
CA LYS A 222 70.52 2.12 -57.49
C LYS A 222 71.87 2.57 -56.93
N PRO A 223 71.95 3.71 -56.21
CA PRO A 223 70.85 4.56 -55.75
C PRO A 223 70.48 5.70 -56.73
N PRO A 224 69.23 6.20 -56.68
CA PRO A 224 68.76 7.30 -57.53
C PRO A 224 69.43 8.64 -57.15
N ALA A 225 69.87 9.39 -58.16
CA ALA A 225 70.78 10.54 -58.05
C ALA A 225 70.16 11.89 -57.65
N VAL A 226 68.89 11.96 -57.22
CA VAL A 226 68.23 13.25 -56.94
C VAL A 226 67.73 13.30 -55.49
N ARG A 227 68.47 14.04 -54.64
CA ARG A 227 68.13 14.41 -53.25
C ARG A 227 67.40 15.75 -53.22
N THR A 228 66.15 15.81 -53.67
CA THR A 228 65.22 16.93 -53.47
C THR A 228 63.82 16.34 -53.66
N SER A 229 62.84 16.39 -52.76
CA SER A 229 62.54 17.25 -51.62
C SER A 229 61.73 16.43 -50.59
N ILE A 230 62.32 16.22 -49.41
CA ILE A 230 61.60 15.84 -48.20
C ILE A 230 61.02 17.14 -47.63
N GLN A 231 59.77 17.46 -47.97
CA GLN A 231 58.94 18.41 -47.23
C GLN A 231 57.54 17.78 -47.15
N ALA A 232 57.31 16.83 -46.24
CA ALA A 232 56.99 17.02 -44.83
C ALA A 232 55.64 17.70 -44.60
N SER A 233 54.58 16.89 -44.47
CA SER A 233 53.48 17.17 -43.54
C SER A 233 54.09 17.33 -42.15
N SER A 234 54.16 18.56 -41.65
CA SER A 234 54.89 18.87 -40.41
C SER A 234 54.16 18.34 -39.16
N VAL A 235 54.97 17.95 -38.18
CA VAL A 235 54.59 17.39 -36.86
C VAL A 235 53.81 18.37 -35.98
N TYR A 236 53.75 19.65 -36.34
CA TYR A 236 53.15 20.72 -35.52
C TYR A 236 51.63 20.95 -35.74
N ASN A 237 50.97 20.14 -36.57
CA ASN A 237 49.51 20.24 -36.78
C ASN A 237 48.69 19.29 -35.88
N ILE A 238 49.33 18.56 -34.97
CA ILE A 238 48.68 17.60 -34.07
C ILE A 238 47.71 18.30 -33.12
N ASP A 239 48.05 19.49 -32.60
CA ASP A 239 47.22 20.23 -31.66
C ASP A 239 45.89 20.70 -32.30
N ARG A 240 45.92 21.08 -33.59
CA ARG A 240 44.70 21.42 -34.35
C ARG A 240 43.76 20.22 -34.48
N VAL A 241 44.29 19.02 -34.69
CA VAL A 241 43.48 17.79 -34.82
C VAL A 241 42.80 17.45 -33.49
N TYR A 242 43.48 17.66 -32.36
CA TYR A 242 42.89 17.46 -31.03
C TYR A 242 41.81 18.50 -30.71
N GLU A 243 42.05 19.79 -30.99
CA GLU A 243 41.06 20.84 -30.79
C GLU A 243 39.77 20.61 -31.61
N GLU A 244 39.91 20.18 -32.86
CA GLU A 244 38.76 19.87 -33.71
C GLU A 244 37.97 18.64 -33.22
N ARG A 245 38.65 17.65 -32.63
CA ARG A 245 38.02 16.46 -32.06
C ARG A 245 37.21 16.81 -30.80
N ASP A 246 37.77 17.64 -29.93
CA ASP A 246 37.09 18.07 -28.70
C ASP A 246 35.90 18.98 -28.98
N LYS A 247 35.99 19.86 -30.00
CA LYS A 247 34.85 20.66 -30.47
C LYS A 247 33.70 19.79 -30.98
N ARG A 248 33.99 18.69 -31.70
CA ARG A 248 32.97 17.72 -32.14
C ARG A 248 32.34 16.99 -30.95
N TYR A 249 33.15 16.59 -29.96
CA TYR A 249 32.68 15.91 -28.76
C TYR A 249 31.76 16.80 -27.90
N GLN A 250 32.14 18.06 -27.65
CA GLN A 250 31.30 19.02 -26.91
C GLN A 250 29.98 19.32 -27.63
N LYS A 251 30.00 19.42 -28.97
CA LYS A 251 28.78 19.65 -29.78
C LYS A 251 27.82 18.46 -29.72
N ALA A 252 28.34 17.22 -29.62
CA ALA A 252 27.53 16.02 -29.42
C ALA A 252 26.98 15.92 -27.99
N MET A 253 27.73 16.34 -26.97
CA MET A 253 27.28 16.35 -25.57
C MET A 253 26.12 17.32 -25.30
N ASN A 254 26.05 18.43 -26.05
CA ASN A 254 25.03 19.46 -25.86
C ASN A 254 23.71 19.19 -26.62
N PHE A 255 23.57 18.05 -27.31
CA PHE A 255 22.36 17.74 -28.08
C PHE A 255 21.19 17.16 -27.25
N THR A 256 21.34 16.99 -25.94
CA THR A 256 20.23 16.59 -25.03
C THR A 256 20.38 17.22 -23.64
N GLN A 257 19.95 18.48 -23.49
CA GLN A 257 19.86 19.15 -22.17
C GLN A 257 18.48 19.73 -21.84
N ASP A 258 17.41 19.25 -22.46
CA ASP A 258 16.12 19.27 -21.76
C ASP A 258 16.17 18.16 -20.71
N LYS A 259 16.64 18.52 -19.51
CA LYS A 259 16.52 17.67 -18.33
C LYS A 259 15.04 17.32 -18.20
N PHE A 260 14.70 16.05 -18.33
CA PHE A 260 13.40 15.54 -17.91
C PHE A 260 13.21 15.92 -16.44
N ILE A 261 12.40 16.94 -16.19
CA ILE A 261 11.93 17.29 -14.85
C ILE A 261 10.68 16.43 -14.66
N PRO A 262 10.73 15.32 -13.88
CA PRO A 262 9.50 14.71 -13.44
C PRO A 262 8.77 15.77 -12.61
N VAL A 263 7.62 16.23 -13.08
CA VAL A 263 6.74 17.11 -12.32
C VAL A 263 6.19 16.30 -11.14
N VAL A 264 7.01 16.15 -10.10
CA VAL A 264 6.56 15.73 -8.78
C VAL A 264 6.22 17.02 -8.06
N ASN A 265 4.95 17.43 -8.11
CA ASN A 265 4.42 18.45 -7.22
C ASN A 265 4.64 17.98 -5.77
N PRO A 266 5.54 18.59 -4.97
CA PRO A 266 5.76 18.15 -3.58
C PRO A 266 4.62 18.56 -2.65
N VAL A 267 3.64 19.33 -3.16
CA VAL A 267 2.44 19.76 -2.45
C VAL A 267 1.21 19.34 -3.24
N VAL A 268 0.97 18.03 -3.32
CA VAL A 268 -0.38 17.54 -3.62
C VAL A 268 -1.17 17.57 -2.32
N THR A 269 -1.85 18.67 -2.06
CA THR A 269 -2.97 18.77 -1.10
C THR A 269 -4.22 18.08 -1.69
N TYR A 270 -4.06 16.87 -2.20
CA TYR A 270 -5.19 15.98 -2.43
C TYR A 270 -5.09 14.84 -1.43
N THR A 271 -5.64 15.08 -0.23
CA THR A 271 -6.05 13.99 0.62
C THR A 271 -7.10 13.21 -0.16
N TYR A 272 -6.73 12.05 -0.68
CA TYR A 272 -7.70 11.10 -1.23
C TYR A 272 -8.75 10.88 -0.14
N ASP A 273 -9.98 11.35 -0.39
CA ASP A 273 -11.07 11.20 0.53
C ASP A 273 -11.44 9.71 0.51
N LYS A 274 -10.79 8.96 1.38
CA LYS A 274 -10.94 7.50 1.44
C LYS A 274 -12.39 7.25 1.84
N SER A 275 -13.11 6.59 0.93
CA SER A 275 -14.54 6.27 1.00
C SER A 275 -15.06 5.99 2.40
N ILE A 276 -16.35 6.28 2.61
CA ILE A 276 -17.24 6.10 3.78
C ILE A 276 -17.07 4.80 4.61
N ASN A 277 -16.26 3.84 4.17
CA ASN A 277 -16.04 2.54 4.81
C ASN A 277 -14.70 2.42 5.56
N ASN A 278 -13.88 3.47 5.64
CA ASN A 278 -12.65 3.38 6.41
C ASN A 278 -12.93 3.44 7.92
N GLY A 279 -12.68 2.32 8.61
CA GLY A 279 -12.86 2.16 10.06
C GLY A 279 -13.90 1.11 10.46
N VAL A 280 -14.63 0.54 9.50
CA VAL A 280 -15.45 -0.65 9.76
C VAL A 280 -14.61 -1.85 9.33
N ASP A 281 -14.13 -2.64 10.29
CA ASP A 281 -13.50 -3.93 9.99
C ASP A 281 -14.42 -4.73 9.05
N TYR A 282 -13.87 -5.20 7.94
CA TYR A 282 -14.61 -6.02 6.98
C TYR A 282 -15.11 -7.29 7.68
N LEU A 283 -16.37 -7.27 8.10
CA LEU A 283 -17.07 -8.43 8.60
C LEU A 283 -17.50 -9.28 7.41
N ASP A 284 -16.82 -10.41 7.24
CA ASP A 284 -17.20 -11.46 6.29
C ASP A 284 -18.71 -11.74 6.42
N PRO A 285 -19.51 -11.60 5.34
CA PRO A 285 -20.96 -11.84 5.36
C PRO A 285 -21.35 -13.21 5.92
N ARG A 286 -20.47 -14.23 5.85
CA ARG A 286 -20.69 -15.56 6.42
C ARG A 286 -20.57 -15.60 7.94
N LYS A 287 -19.82 -14.66 8.52
CA LYS A 287 -19.62 -14.50 9.98
C LYS A 287 -20.56 -13.46 10.60
N HIS A 288 -21.34 -12.75 9.79
CA HIS A 288 -22.29 -11.75 10.28
C HIS A 288 -23.49 -12.45 10.94
N PRO A 289 -23.74 -12.24 12.26
CA PRO A 289 -24.69 -13.03 13.05
C PRO A 289 -26.14 -12.94 12.55
N PHE A 290 -26.46 -11.93 11.74
CA PHE A 290 -27.80 -11.72 11.17
C PHE A 290 -27.91 -12.09 9.68
N CYS A 291 -26.84 -12.56 9.04
CA CYS A 291 -26.80 -12.87 7.60
C CYS A 291 -26.59 -14.36 7.27
N GLN A 292 -26.66 -15.25 8.26
CA GLN A 292 -26.65 -16.69 8.01
C GLN A 292 -27.93 -17.09 7.24
N ARG A 293 -27.84 -17.16 5.91
CA ARG A 293 -28.82 -17.86 5.08
C ARG A 293 -28.62 -19.36 5.29
N GLY A 294 -29.66 -20.04 5.78
CA GLY A 294 -29.85 -21.48 5.68
C GLY A 294 -28.61 -22.31 5.98
N ALA A 295 -28.30 -22.52 7.27
CA ALA A 295 -27.60 -23.73 7.63
C ALA A 295 -28.53 -24.91 7.29
N SER A 296 -27.99 -25.83 6.49
CA SER A 296 -28.63 -27.07 6.08
C SER A 296 -29.37 -27.74 7.24
N LYS A 297 -30.61 -28.15 6.98
CA LYS A 297 -31.32 -29.14 7.79
C LYS A 297 -30.61 -30.49 7.69
N SER A 298 -29.45 -30.62 8.31
CA SER A 298 -28.83 -31.91 8.57
C SER A 298 -28.77 -32.05 10.09
N SER A 299 -29.46 -33.07 10.60
CA SER A 299 -29.53 -33.42 12.01
C SER A 299 -28.14 -33.76 12.55
N THR A 300 -27.42 -32.77 13.08
CA THR A 300 -26.30 -32.99 13.98
C THR A 300 -26.65 -32.36 15.32
N ALA A 301 -26.69 -33.22 16.34
CA ALA A 301 -27.15 -32.93 17.69
C ALA A 301 -26.51 -31.66 18.29
N PRO A 302 -27.26 -30.87 19.09
CA PRO A 302 -26.75 -29.65 19.68
C PRO A 302 -25.67 -29.99 20.72
N LYS A 303 -24.42 -29.65 20.42
CA LYS A 303 -23.39 -29.54 21.47
C LYS A 303 -23.77 -28.35 22.36
N SER A 304 -23.82 -28.61 23.66
CA SER A 304 -24.12 -27.68 24.75
C SER A 304 -23.45 -26.30 24.59
N PRO A 305 -24.14 -25.21 24.94
CA PRO A 305 -23.61 -23.86 24.76
C PRO A 305 -22.46 -23.63 25.75
N LYS A 306 -21.23 -23.53 25.26
CA LYS A 306 -20.19 -22.83 26.01
C LYS A 306 -20.61 -21.37 26.12
N GLN A 307 -20.78 -20.90 27.36
CA GLN A 307 -20.95 -19.49 27.68
C GLN A 307 -19.69 -18.72 27.29
N ASP A 308 -19.58 -18.34 26.02
CA ASP A 308 -18.62 -17.34 25.58
C ASP A 308 -19.16 -15.98 25.99
N TYR A 309 -18.81 -15.54 27.20
CA TYR A 309 -18.94 -14.14 27.58
C TYR A 309 -18.05 -13.33 26.64
N VAL A 310 -18.66 -12.45 25.85
CA VAL A 310 -17.94 -11.43 25.08
C VAL A 310 -17.20 -10.55 26.09
N ARG A 311 -15.91 -10.82 26.28
CA ARG A 311 -15.01 -9.95 27.04
C ARG A 311 -14.84 -8.68 26.21
N LEU A 312 -15.56 -7.62 26.59
CA LEU A 312 -15.29 -6.30 26.06
C LEU A 312 -13.83 -5.95 26.39
N PRO A 313 -13.04 -5.46 25.42
CA PRO A 313 -11.68 -5.02 25.70
C PRO A 313 -11.71 -3.93 26.78
N PRO A 314 -10.73 -3.89 27.70
CA PRO A 314 -10.66 -2.84 28.70
C PRO A 314 -10.62 -1.49 28.00
N ALA A 315 -11.34 -0.51 28.56
CA ALA A 315 -11.36 0.85 28.05
C ALA A 315 -9.93 1.34 27.86
N VAL A 316 -9.54 1.57 26.60
CA VAL A 316 -8.29 2.23 26.27
C VAL A 316 -8.34 3.60 26.94
N LYS A 317 -7.52 3.79 27.98
CA LYS A 317 -7.24 5.12 28.51
C LYS A 317 -6.72 5.93 27.32
N SER A 318 -7.39 7.03 26.99
CA SER A 318 -6.87 8.01 26.07
C SER A 318 -5.44 8.36 26.49
N SER A 319 -4.48 8.12 25.62
CA SER A 319 -3.11 8.59 25.80
C SER A 319 -3.14 10.10 26.07
N PRO A 320 -2.35 10.60 27.03
CA PRO A 320 -2.28 12.04 27.25
C PRO A 320 -1.78 12.69 25.96
N GLN A 321 -2.52 13.68 25.49
CA GLN A 321 -2.10 14.52 24.38
C GLN A 321 -0.70 15.03 24.68
N SER A 322 0.26 14.74 23.80
CA SER A 322 1.55 15.40 23.85
C SER A 322 1.30 16.88 23.64
N THR A 323 1.44 17.67 24.70
CA THR A 323 1.47 19.13 24.61
C THR A 323 2.67 19.50 23.74
N ALA A 324 2.41 19.75 22.46
CA ALA A 324 3.38 20.36 21.58
C ALA A 324 3.65 21.78 22.10
N VAL A 325 4.77 21.94 22.79
CA VAL A 325 5.32 23.23 23.19
C VAL A 325 5.63 24.01 21.92
N THR A 326 4.71 24.88 21.51
CA THR A 326 4.98 25.91 20.51
C THR A 326 6.00 26.89 21.08
N LYS A 327 7.27 26.73 20.71
CA LYS A 327 8.30 27.75 20.97
C LYS A 327 7.90 29.04 20.26
N SER A 328 7.57 30.08 21.01
CA SER A 328 7.35 31.43 20.46
C SER A 328 8.65 31.93 19.82
N LYS A 329 8.65 32.11 18.51
CA LYS A 329 9.71 32.86 17.81
C LYS A 329 9.67 34.31 18.30
N LYS A 330 10.76 34.77 18.92
CA LYS A 330 10.98 36.18 19.27
C LYS A 330 10.86 37.01 17.99
N LEU A 331 9.93 37.96 17.99
CA LEU A 331 9.78 38.98 16.97
C LEU A 331 10.96 39.97 17.12
N HIS A 332 11.82 40.05 16.11
CA HIS A 332 12.85 41.10 16.06
C HIS A 332 12.17 42.46 15.90
N LYS A 333 12.46 43.37 16.84
CA LYS A 333 11.99 44.76 16.84
C LYS A 333 12.75 45.52 15.74
N LEU A 334 12.09 45.75 14.61
CA LEU A 334 12.57 46.64 13.55
C LEU A 334 12.57 48.08 14.08
N LYS A 335 13.78 48.65 14.13
CA LYS A 335 14.06 50.07 14.37
C LYS A 335 13.40 50.86 13.22
N ARG A 336 12.36 51.64 13.51
CA ARG A 336 11.96 52.75 12.62
C ARG A 336 12.90 53.92 12.88
N ILE A 337 13.69 54.20 11.87
CA ILE A 337 14.50 55.40 11.67
C ILE A 337 13.64 56.36 10.83
N SER A 338 13.81 57.66 11.07
CA SER A 338 13.39 58.81 10.26
C SER A 338 11.93 59.25 10.39
N VAL A 339 11.58 60.55 10.30
CA VAL A 339 12.26 61.84 10.09
C VAL A 339 11.13 62.87 10.27
N GLU A 340 11.49 64.08 10.73
CA GLU A 340 10.65 65.30 10.86
C GLU A 340 9.64 65.38 12.01
#